data_AF-A0AAD9MM00-F1
#
_entry.id   AF-A0AAD9MM00-F1
#
_cell.length_a   1.000
_cell.length_b   1.000
_cell.length_c   1.000
_cell.angle_alpha   90.00
_cell.angle_beta   90.00
_cell.angle_gamma   90.00
#
_symmetry.space_group_name_H-M   'P 1'
#
loop_
_entity.id
_entity.type
_entity.pdbx_description
1 polymer ?
#
loop_
_entity_poly.entity_id
_entity_poly.type
_entity_poly.pdbx_seq_one_letter_code
_entity_poly.pdbx_strand_id
1 'polypeptide(L)'
;MAGLAGGRISAGVGANLIGMHSTDRNQEATVYVGNMDPQVTEELLWELCVQAGPVVNVYMPKDRVTGEHQSYGFVEFRAEEDADYAVKILNMTKLFGKPIRVNKSSQDKFSYDVGANLFIGNLDPDVDEKLLHDTFSAFGVIAGAPKVMRDPDTGLSKGFGFVSFDDFESSDSAIEAMDGQYLMNRPISVGYAYKKETRGERHGTPAERLLAAQRKLQRKDAPRPHTRFATGPRQAGLHVAGAYATGPAAPVAMAPTGYAAGAAYVPSAAPPVAPGVPGMMPPAAALPGRLPGKRAAAAAAAGRVRERRDAATASPADRESSATGLFVAKASGVVAGLWVATAAFERVDPRVTVKWNVGEGQRVSQGTILGVVSGPARAVLVGERVSLNFMQRASGVATATARMVAALEGTGASLLDTRKTVPGLRLLDKWAVKAGGGTMHRIGLFDMVMIKDNHIAAAGGIRQAVERVEAYMREKGAIRQVEVETSTLEEVREVLELLDRPGNLITRIMLDNMATRRADGTLDLSLMRQAIALIGDRKVETEASGNVTLDSVRQIGETGVQFISTGSVSHSVIAFDISLKIQTA
;
A
#
# COMPACT_ATOMS: atom_id res chain seq x y z
N MET A 1 -39.61 8.00 -31.58
CA MET A 1 -40.58 8.62 -30.65
C MET A 1 -40.90 7.61 -29.55
N ALA A 2 -40.10 7.60 -28.48
CA ALA A 2 -40.37 6.83 -27.26
C ALA A 2 -40.11 7.78 -26.09
N GLY A 3 -41.16 8.16 -25.37
CA GLY A 3 -41.11 9.11 -24.26
C GLY A 3 -40.96 8.37 -22.93
N LEU A 4 -39.88 8.66 -22.22
CA LEU A 4 -39.64 8.26 -20.82
C LEU A 4 -40.11 9.39 -19.89
N ALA A 5 -41.10 9.09 -19.05
CA ALA A 5 -41.39 9.78 -17.79
C ALA A 5 -41.41 8.66 -16.73
N GLY A 6 -40.73 8.72 -15.59
CA GLY A 6 -40.59 9.82 -14.65
C GLY A 6 -41.23 9.38 -13.32
N GLY A 7 -40.64 8.37 -12.66
CA GLY A 7 -41.15 7.81 -11.40
C GLY A 7 -40.39 8.36 -10.19
N ARG A 8 -41.07 9.18 -9.37
CA ARG A 8 -40.60 9.68 -8.07
C ARG A 8 -40.53 8.53 -7.06
N ILE A 9 -39.45 8.48 -6.28
CA ILE A 9 -39.30 7.58 -5.12
C ILE A 9 -40.01 8.22 -3.93
N SER A 10 -41.03 7.56 -3.37
CA SER A 10 -41.67 7.99 -2.12
C SER A 10 -40.92 7.43 -0.91
N ALA A 11 -40.80 8.25 0.13
CA ALA A 11 -40.35 7.85 1.45
C ALA A 11 -41.44 7.02 2.16
N GLY A 12 -41.03 5.98 2.90
CA GLY A 12 -41.86 5.31 3.89
C GLY A 12 -42.34 3.91 3.52
N VAL A 13 -41.46 2.91 3.64
CA VAL A 13 -41.84 1.54 4.04
C VAL A 13 -40.74 1.01 4.96
N GLY A 14 -40.66 1.56 6.16
CA GLY A 14 -39.70 1.19 7.20
C GLY A 14 -40.40 1.03 8.54
N ALA A 15 -41.35 0.11 8.63
CA ALA A 15 -41.98 -0.30 9.89
C ALA A 15 -42.87 -1.55 9.65
N ASN A 16 -42.24 -2.72 9.52
CA ASN A 16 -42.78 -4.04 9.88
C ASN A 16 -41.99 -5.12 9.14
N LEU A 17 -40.93 -5.64 9.75
CA LEU A 17 -40.31 -6.95 9.48
C LEU A 17 -39.19 -7.21 10.52
N ILE A 18 -39.51 -7.08 11.81
CA ILE A 18 -38.54 -7.22 12.91
C ILE A 18 -38.37 -8.71 13.34
N GLY A 19 -39.02 -9.67 12.67
CA GLY A 19 -39.07 -11.06 13.16
C GLY A 19 -38.71 -12.19 12.18
N MET A 20 -38.45 -11.93 10.89
CA MET A 20 -38.40 -13.01 9.87
C MET A 20 -37.09 -13.11 9.06
N HIS A 21 -35.98 -12.54 9.53
CA HIS A 21 -34.70 -12.56 8.77
C HIS A 21 -33.48 -13.02 9.57
N SER A 22 -33.64 -13.82 10.64
CA SER A 22 -32.48 -14.39 11.35
C SER A 22 -31.95 -15.68 10.71
N THR A 23 -32.77 -16.37 9.91
CA THR A 23 -32.44 -17.70 9.34
C THR A 23 -31.87 -17.67 7.92
N ASP A 24 -31.99 -16.54 7.20
CA ASP A 24 -31.57 -16.39 5.79
C ASP A 24 -30.33 -15.48 5.59
N ARG A 25 -29.70 -15.01 6.67
CA ARG A 25 -28.47 -14.22 6.56
C ARG A 25 -27.30 -15.14 6.25
N ASN A 26 -26.51 -14.78 5.23
CA ASN A 26 -25.27 -15.50 4.97
C ASN A 26 -24.26 -15.15 6.08
N GLN A 27 -24.22 -15.97 7.13
CA GLN A 27 -23.36 -15.75 8.30
C GLN A 27 -21.86 -15.77 7.94
N GLU A 28 -21.49 -16.49 6.89
CA GLU A 28 -20.12 -16.56 6.37
C GLU A 28 -19.74 -15.25 5.66
N ALA A 29 -20.70 -14.60 4.99
CA ALA A 29 -20.53 -13.27 4.39
C ALA A 29 -20.94 -12.09 5.29
N THR A 30 -21.18 -12.32 6.58
CA THR A 30 -21.55 -11.26 7.53
C THR A 30 -20.42 -10.98 8.50
N VAL A 31 -20.08 -9.70 8.70
CA VAL A 31 -19.17 -9.25 9.75
C VAL A 31 -19.93 -8.61 10.90
N TYR A 32 -19.46 -8.86 12.12
CA TYR A 32 -19.80 -8.12 13.32
C TYR A 32 -18.89 -6.90 13.44
N VAL A 33 -19.48 -5.74 13.69
CA VAL A 33 -18.76 -4.48 13.93
C VAL A 33 -19.09 -3.97 15.33
N GLY A 34 -18.14 -4.02 16.25
CA GLY A 34 -18.30 -3.62 17.66
C GLY A 34 -17.46 -2.41 18.05
N ASN A 35 -17.62 -1.94 19.30
CA ASN A 35 -16.90 -0.81 19.88
C ASN A 35 -17.08 0.51 19.10
N MET A 36 -18.26 0.71 18.51
CA MET A 36 -18.58 1.89 17.71
C MET A 36 -18.91 3.09 18.59
N ASP A 37 -18.48 4.29 18.19
CA ASP A 37 -18.86 5.54 18.85
C ASP A 37 -20.35 5.86 18.66
N PRO A 38 -21.08 6.45 19.63
CA PRO A 38 -22.51 6.78 19.52
C PRO A 38 -22.90 7.64 18.30
N GLN A 39 -21.93 8.33 17.70
CA GLN A 39 -22.14 9.14 16.48
C GLN A 39 -22.12 8.32 15.19
N VAL A 40 -21.78 7.02 15.24
CA VAL A 40 -21.74 6.15 14.06
C VAL A 40 -23.16 5.84 13.61
N THR A 41 -23.46 6.15 12.35
CA THR A 41 -24.76 5.82 11.74
C THR A 41 -24.67 4.59 10.85
N GLU A 42 -25.83 3.99 10.52
CA GLU A 42 -25.90 2.85 9.59
C GLU A 42 -25.35 3.23 8.21
N GLU A 43 -25.59 4.47 7.76
CA GLU A 43 -25.07 4.99 6.49
C GLU A 43 -23.55 5.12 6.52
N LEU A 44 -22.97 5.62 7.62
CA LEU A 44 -21.52 5.73 7.75
C LEU A 44 -20.86 4.34 7.76
N LEU A 45 -21.48 3.38 8.45
CA LEU A 45 -20.98 2.01 8.49
C LEU A 45 -21.09 1.35 7.11
N TRP A 46 -22.17 1.61 6.37
CA TRP A 46 -22.32 1.19 4.97
C TRP A 46 -21.20 1.77 4.09
N GLU A 47 -20.99 3.08 4.13
CA GLU A 47 -19.97 3.75 3.31
C GLU A 47 -18.55 3.24 3.60
N LEU A 48 -18.25 2.97 4.88
CA LEU A 48 -16.98 2.38 5.29
C LEU A 48 -16.83 0.96 4.77
N CYS A 49 -17.86 0.11 4.93
CA CYS A 49 -17.79 -1.29 4.53
C CYS A 49 -17.80 -1.49 3.02
N VAL A 50 -18.35 -0.56 2.24
CA VAL A 50 -18.24 -0.57 0.76
C VAL A 50 -16.77 -0.51 0.29
N GLN A 51 -15.84 -0.02 1.12
CA GLN A 51 -14.40 -0.05 0.80
C GLN A 51 -13.83 -1.48 0.78
N ALA A 52 -14.46 -2.42 1.50
CA ALA A 52 -14.06 -3.82 1.53
C ALA A 52 -14.73 -4.67 0.46
N GLY A 53 -15.98 -4.38 0.10
CA GLY A 53 -16.68 -5.10 -0.96
C GLY A 53 -18.14 -4.68 -1.09
N PRO A 54 -18.88 -5.23 -2.06
CA PRO A 54 -20.30 -4.93 -2.24
C PRO A 54 -21.13 -5.32 -1.01
N VAL A 55 -21.61 -4.32 -0.28
CA VAL A 55 -22.48 -4.51 0.89
C VAL A 55 -23.91 -4.77 0.43
N VAL A 56 -24.53 -5.79 1.02
CA VAL A 56 -25.92 -6.18 0.78
C VAL A 56 -26.84 -5.56 1.85
N ASN A 57 -26.41 -5.59 3.10
CA ASN A 57 -27.22 -5.12 4.22
C ASN A 57 -26.35 -4.59 5.36
N VAL A 58 -26.83 -3.56 6.06
CA VAL A 58 -26.26 -3.07 7.32
C VAL A 58 -27.38 -3.01 8.34
N TYR A 59 -27.15 -3.59 9.50
CA TYR A 59 -28.12 -3.61 10.58
C TYR A 59 -27.46 -3.21 11.89
N MET A 60 -27.95 -2.13 12.49
CA MET A 60 -27.42 -1.63 13.75
C MET A 60 -28.53 -1.60 14.82
N PRO A 61 -28.52 -2.51 15.80
CA PRO A 61 -29.50 -2.52 16.87
C PRO A 61 -29.51 -1.20 17.64
N LYS A 62 -30.68 -0.54 17.65
CA LYS A 62 -30.93 0.70 18.39
C LYS A 62 -31.76 0.41 19.64
N ASP A 63 -31.45 1.10 20.72
CA ASP A 63 -32.28 1.12 21.92
C ASP A 63 -33.63 1.75 21.57
N ARG A 64 -34.72 1.09 21.99
CA ARG A 64 -36.10 1.52 21.72
C ARG A 64 -36.48 2.81 22.45
N VAL A 65 -35.76 3.17 23.51
CA VAL A 65 -36.06 4.35 24.33
C VAL A 65 -35.22 5.54 23.89
N THR A 66 -33.90 5.38 23.74
CA THR A 66 -32.99 6.49 23.40
C THR A 66 -32.80 6.68 21.90
N GLY A 67 -33.12 5.68 21.08
CA GLY A 67 -32.86 5.69 19.63
C GLY A 67 -31.38 5.55 19.25
N GLU A 68 -30.47 5.48 20.23
CA GLU A 68 -29.05 5.30 20.03
C GLU A 68 -28.71 3.84 19.75
N HIS A 69 -27.63 3.60 19.01
CA HIS A 69 -27.18 2.25 18.75
C HIS A 69 -26.42 1.65 19.92
N GLN A 70 -26.47 0.32 20.07
CA GLN A 70 -25.85 -0.40 21.19
C GLN A 70 -24.32 -0.56 21.05
N SER A 71 -23.63 0.36 20.37
CA SER A 71 -22.18 0.29 20.08
C SER A 71 -21.72 -0.93 19.27
N TYR A 72 -22.65 -1.68 18.65
CA TYR A 72 -22.35 -2.74 17.68
C TYR A 72 -23.37 -2.80 16.53
N GLY A 73 -22.99 -3.43 15.43
CA GLY A 73 -23.81 -3.63 14.23
C GLY A 73 -23.31 -4.82 13.41
N PHE A 74 -24.06 -5.18 12.37
CA PHE A 74 -23.76 -6.27 11.47
C PHE A 74 -23.77 -5.78 10.03
N VAL A 75 -22.79 -6.21 9.25
CA VAL A 75 -22.69 -5.86 7.83
C VAL A 75 -22.58 -7.13 7.01
N GLU A 76 -23.54 -7.34 6.13
CA GLU A 76 -23.61 -8.47 5.21
C GLU A 76 -23.05 -8.05 3.85
N PHE A 77 -22.06 -8.80 3.37
CA PHE A 77 -21.45 -8.65 2.07
C PHE A 77 -22.06 -9.61 1.06
N ARG A 78 -21.86 -9.30 -0.23
CA ARG A 78 -22.33 -10.17 -1.32
C ARG A 78 -21.57 -11.49 -1.39
N ALA A 79 -20.27 -11.49 -1.06
CA ALA A 79 -19.42 -12.67 -1.03
C ALA A 79 -18.75 -12.82 0.34
N GLU A 80 -18.45 -14.06 0.74
CA GLU A 80 -17.69 -14.37 1.96
C GLU A 80 -16.28 -13.77 1.93
N GLU A 81 -15.65 -13.76 0.76
CA GLU A 81 -14.31 -13.22 0.53
C GLU A 81 -14.22 -11.72 0.89
N ASP A 82 -15.30 -10.97 0.64
CA ASP A 82 -15.41 -9.55 0.97
C ASP A 82 -15.51 -9.35 2.49
N ALA A 83 -16.20 -10.26 3.19
CA ALA A 83 -16.29 -10.25 4.65
C ALA A 83 -14.92 -10.56 5.30
N ASP A 84 -14.19 -11.55 4.76
CA ASP A 84 -12.81 -11.83 5.17
C ASP A 84 -11.87 -10.65 4.92
N TYR A 85 -12.05 -9.97 3.79
CA TYR A 85 -11.28 -8.78 3.46
C TYR A 85 -11.62 -7.61 4.39
N ALA A 86 -12.91 -7.39 4.70
CA ALA A 86 -13.38 -6.37 5.62
C ALA A 86 -12.77 -6.52 7.02
N VAL A 87 -12.72 -7.75 7.54
CA VAL A 87 -12.04 -8.04 8.81
C VAL A 87 -10.58 -7.63 8.77
N LYS A 88 -9.88 -7.88 7.65
CA LYS A 88 -8.45 -7.56 7.53
C LYS A 88 -8.16 -6.06 7.42
N ILE A 89 -9.01 -5.30 6.72
CA ILE A 89 -8.72 -3.90 6.39
C ILE A 89 -9.47 -2.87 7.24
N LEU A 90 -10.62 -3.22 7.83
CA LEU A 90 -11.45 -2.29 8.59
C LEU A 90 -11.33 -2.48 10.11
N ASN A 91 -10.89 -3.64 10.58
CA ASN A 91 -10.67 -3.87 12.01
C ASN A 91 -9.66 -2.85 12.57
N MET A 92 -9.96 -2.30 13.75
CA MET A 92 -9.21 -1.24 14.44
C MET A 92 -9.18 0.13 13.74
N THR A 93 -9.99 0.34 12.71
CA THR A 93 -10.16 1.68 12.10
C THR A 93 -10.83 2.63 13.09
N LYS A 94 -10.27 3.83 13.27
CA LYS A 94 -10.83 4.83 14.20
C LYS A 94 -12.00 5.58 13.55
N LEU A 95 -13.20 5.44 14.10
CA LEU A 95 -14.35 6.28 13.82
C LEU A 95 -14.60 7.18 15.03
N PHE A 96 -14.61 8.51 14.80
CA PHE A 96 -14.73 9.51 15.87
C PHE A 96 -13.72 9.32 17.03
N GLY A 97 -12.52 8.85 16.69
CA GLY A 97 -11.46 8.57 17.67
C GLY A 97 -11.56 7.21 18.38
N LYS A 98 -12.67 6.46 18.24
CA LYS A 98 -12.81 5.10 18.78
C LYS A 98 -12.50 4.04 17.71
N PRO A 99 -11.62 3.06 18.01
CA PRO A 99 -11.34 1.98 17.09
C PRO A 99 -12.53 1.00 17.03
N ILE A 100 -13.09 0.77 15.83
CA ILE A 100 -14.11 -0.24 15.63
C ILE A 100 -13.48 -1.63 15.58
N ARG A 101 -14.22 -2.65 16.03
CA ARG A 101 -13.79 -4.06 15.97
C ARG A 101 -14.57 -4.78 14.89
N VAL A 102 -13.90 -5.33 13.90
CA VAL A 102 -14.54 -6.04 12.78
C VAL A 102 -14.13 -7.50 12.81
N ASN A 103 -15.07 -8.41 13.04
CA ASN A 103 -14.86 -9.86 13.10
C ASN A 103 -15.87 -10.58 12.21
N LYS A 104 -15.57 -11.80 11.75
CA LYS A 104 -16.59 -12.65 11.11
C LYS A 104 -17.72 -12.94 12.10
N SER A 105 -18.97 -12.77 11.69
CA SER A 105 -20.13 -13.00 12.54
C SER A 105 -20.23 -14.45 13.03
N SER A 106 -19.61 -15.40 12.32
CA SER A 106 -19.49 -16.80 12.71
C SER A 106 -18.47 -17.05 13.85
N GLN A 107 -17.50 -16.15 14.05
CA GLN A 107 -16.44 -16.28 15.06
C GLN A 107 -16.74 -15.53 16.37
N ASP A 108 -17.67 -14.57 16.36
CA ASP A 108 -17.90 -13.65 17.48
C ASP A 108 -18.57 -14.29 18.71
N LYS A 109 -18.93 -15.58 18.64
CA LYS A 109 -19.44 -16.29 19.83
C LYS A 109 -18.36 -16.69 20.84
N PHE A 110 -17.06 -16.56 20.54
CA PHE A 110 -16.02 -17.20 21.34
C PHE A 110 -14.69 -16.41 21.44
N SER A 111 -14.74 -15.17 21.97
CA SER A 111 -13.56 -14.53 22.56
C SER A 111 -13.24 -15.21 23.89
N TYR A 112 -12.47 -16.29 23.87
CA TYR A 112 -12.01 -16.96 25.08
C TYR A 112 -10.63 -16.46 25.48
N ASP A 113 -10.51 -16.00 26.72
CA ASP A 113 -9.23 -15.72 27.35
C ASP A 113 -8.52 -17.06 27.60
N VAL A 114 -7.62 -17.45 26.69
CA VAL A 114 -6.81 -18.69 26.81
C VAL A 114 -5.69 -18.51 27.86
N GLY A 115 -5.58 -17.32 28.46
CA GLY A 115 -4.53 -16.98 29.42
C GLY A 115 -3.20 -16.61 28.74
N ALA A 116 -3.20 -16.43 27.42
CA ALA A 116 -2.05 -16.04 26.60
C ALA A 116 -1.92 -14.50 26.52
N ASN A 117 -1.95 -13.85 27.68
CA ASN A 117 -1.96 -12.38 27.81
C ASN A 117 -0.56 -11.85 28.13
N LEU A 118 -0.02 -11.02 27.25
CA LEU A 118 1.25 -10.33 27.39
C LEU A 118 1.05 -8.90 27.91
N PHE A 119 1.95 -8.50 28.79
CA PHE A 119 2.22 -7.13 29.20
C PHE A 119 3.41 -6.60 28.40
N ILE A 120 3.25 -5.41 27.84
CA ILE A 120 4.30 -4.69 27.11
C ILE A 120 4.59 -3.39 27.84
N GLY A 121 5.76 -3.31 28.47
CA GLY A 121 6.23 -2.15 29.22
C GLY A 121 7.22 -1.29 28.44
N ASN A 122 7.49 -0.09 28.98
CA ASN A 122 8.42 0.89 28.43
C ASN A 122 8.06 1.38 27.01
N LEU A 123 6.77 1.41 26.68
CA LEU A 123 6.27 1.91 25.40
C LEU A 123 6.58 3.40 25.23
N ASP A 124 6.94 3.76 24.00
CA ASP A 124 7.03 5.15 23.56
C ASP A 124 5.63 5.80 23.56
N PRO A 125 5.49 7.08 23.97
CA PRO A 125 4.19 7.78 23.99
C PRO A 125 3.45 7.79 22.65
N ASP A 126 4.18 7.70 21.53
CA ASP A 126 3.61 7.69 20.18
C ASP A 126 3.14 6.29 19.73
N VAL A 127 3.39 5.24 20.52
CA VAL A 127 2.91 3.88 20.21
C VAL A 127 1.41 3.79 20.45
N ASP A 128 0.67 3.45 19.40
CA ASP A 128 -0.77 3.20 19.47
C ASP A 128 -1.13 1.71 19.36
N GLU A 129 -2.41 1.41 19.60
CA GLU A 129 -2.96 0.05 19.61
C GLU A 129 -2.77 -0.65 18.25
N LYS A 130 -2.75 0.13 17.16
CA LYS A 130 -2.54 -0.38 15.80
C LYS A 130 -1.10 -0.81 15.61
N LEU A 131 -0.13 -0.01 16.04
CA LEU A 131 1.29 -0.38 15.95
C LEU A 131 1.59 -1.64 16.78
N LEU A 132 0.99 -1.77 17.97
CA LEU A 132 1.09 -3.02 18.75
C LEU A 132 0.48 -4.21 18.01
N HIS A 133 -0.69 -4.04 17.39
CA HIS A 133 -1.31 -5.11 16.61
C HIS A 133 -0.44 -5.51 15.41
N ASP A 134 0.02 -4.55 14.62
CA ASP A 134 0.83 -4.79 13.43
C ASP A 134 2.17 -5.46 13.78
N THR A 135 2.76 -5.10 14.91
CA THR A 135 4.02 -5.68 15.39
C THR A 135 3.83 -7.10 15.92
N PHE A 136 2.86 -7.31 16.81
CA PHE A 136 2.70 -8.59 17.51
C PHE A 136 1.92 -9.64 16.70
N SER A 137 1.13 -9.23 15.70
CA SER A 137 0.43 -10.17 14.80
C SER A 137 1.37 -11.00 13.93
N ALA A 138 2.65 -10.63 13.84
CA ALA A 138 3.69 -11.43 13.18
C ALA A 138 3.95 -12.77 13.88
N PHE A 139 3.67 -12.87 15.19
CA PHE A 139 3.94 -14.07 16.00
C PHE A 139 2.75 -15.03 16.10
N GLY A 140 1.52 -14.55 15.84
CA GLY A 140 0.31 -15.36 15.90
C GLY A 140 -0.98 -14.55 15.85
N VAL A 141 -2.11 -15.24 15.99
CA VAL A 141 -3.43 -14.60 15.98
C VAL A 141 -3.65 -13.90 17.31
N ILE A 142 -3.89 -12.59 17.23
CA ILE A 142 -4.22 -11.78 18.40
C ILE A 142 -5.71 -12.01 18.72
N ALA A 143 -5.99 -12.64 19.87
CA ALA A 143 -7.34 -13.00 20.34
C ALA A 143 -8.21 -11.78 20.70
N GLY A 144 -7.61 -10.59 20.90
CA GLY A 144 -8.34 -9.36 21.15
C GLY A 144 -7.52 -8.10 20.90
N ALA A 145 -8.19 -6.99 20.59
CA ALA A 145 -7.54 -5.71 20.30
C ALA A 145 -6.50 -5.33 21.37
N PRO A 146 -5.25 -5.03 20.99
CA PRO A 146 -4.24 -4.54 21.91
C PRO A 146 -4.73 -3.30 22.65
N LYS A 147 -4.32 -3.16 23.90
CA LYS A 147 -4.74 -2.05 24.77
C LYS A 147 -3.53 -1.27 25.22
N VAL A 148 -3.43 -0.01 24.85
CA VAL A 148 -2.44 0.92 25.43
C VAL A 148 -3.09 1.61 26.63
N MET A 149 -2.44 1.55 27.78
CA MET A 149 -2.96 2.18 28.99
C MET A 149 -2.67 3.67 28.93
N ARG A 150 -3.73 4.48 28.98
CA ARG A 150 -3.65 5.94 28.96
C ARG A 150 -4.14 6.52 30.27
N ASP A 151 -3.63 7.70 30.60
CA ASP A 151 -4.16 8.49 31.69
C ASP A 151 -5.59 8.95 31.37
N PRO A 152 -6.58 8.69 32.24
CA PRO A 152 -7.97 9.04 31.97
C PRO A 152 -8.23 10.54 31.79
N ASP A 153 -7.43 11.39 32.43
CA ASP A 153 -7.65 12.84 32.46
C ASP A 153 -6.90 13.54 31.30
N THR A 154 -5.70 13.07 30.97
CA THR A 154 -4.86 13.70 29.94
C THR A 154 -4.85 12.97 28.60
N GLY A 155 -5.33 11.72 28.53
CA GLY A 155 -5.31 10.89 27.33
C GLY A 155 -3.91 10.43 26.88
N LEU A 156 -2.87 10.80 27.62
CA LEU A 156 -1.47 10.46 27.34
C LEU A 156 -1.16 9.02 27.73
N SER A 157 -0.29 8.36 26.97
CA SER A 157 0.13 6.98 27.24
C SER A 157 0.86 6.88 28.59
N LYS A 158 0.50 5.88 29.39
CA LYS A 158 1.22 5.50 30.63
C LYS A 158 2.48 4.70 30.34
N GLY A 159 2.83 4.48 29.07
CA GLY A 159 4.04 3.78 28.65
C GLY A 159 3.96 2.26 28.79
N PHE A 160 2.75 1.68 28.83
CA PHE A 160 2.58 0.24 28.79
C PHE A 160 1.24 -0.18 28.16
N GLY A 161 1.16 -1.42 27.70
CA GLY A 161 -0.01 -1.99 27.07
C GLY A 161 -0.12 -3.51 27.22
N PHE A 162 -1.16 -4.08 26.63
CA PHE A 162 -1.46 -5.51 26.68
C PHE A 162 -1.81 -6.06 25.30
N VAL A 163 -1.33 -7.27 25.01
CA VAL A 163 -1.65 -8.04 23.80
C VAL A 163 -2.05 -9.45 24.22
N SER A 164 -3.13 -9.98 23.66
CA SER A 164 -3.64 -11.32 23.95
C SER A 164 -3.54 -12.20 22.71
N PHE A 165 -2.89 -13.34 22.77
CA PHE A 165 -2.87 -14.34 21.70
C PHE A 165 -3.94 -15.41 21.90
N ASP A 166 -4.26 -16.15 20.83
CA ASP A 166 -5.14 -17.32 20.90
C ASP A 166 -4.40 -18.60 21.32
N ASP A 167 -3.06 -18.58 21.35
CA ASP A 167 -2.25 -19.64 21.92
C ASP A 167 -0.95 -19.18 22.62
N PHE A 168 -0.39 -20.10 23.41
CA PHE A 168 0.83 -19.86 24.19
C PHE A 168 2.11 -19.93 23.37
N GLU A 169 2.11 -20.63 22.23
CA GLU A 169 3.29 -20.75 21.36
C GLU A 169 3.63 -19.41 20.70
N SER A 170 2.58 -18.71 20.23
CA SER A 170 2.66 -17.34 19.69
C SER A 170 3.12 -16.35 20.77
N SER A 171 2.62 -16.52 22.00
CA SER A 171 2.99 -15.68 23.15
C SER A 171 4.45 -15.85 23.54
N ASP A 172 4.95 -17.08 23.60
CA ASP A 172 6.35 -17.37 23.94
C ASP A 172 7.30 -16.86 22.85
N SER A 173 6.94 -17.06 21.58
CA SER A 173 7.72 -16.56 20.43
C SER A 173 7.80 -15.03 20.44
N ALA A 174 6.71 -14.35 20.78
CA ALA A 174 6.69 -12.90 20.91
C ALA A 174 7.56 -12.41 22.08
N ILE A 175 7.56 -13.08 23.23
CA ILE A 175 8.43 -12.73 24.36
C ILE A 175 9.91 -12.89 23.96
N GLU A 176 10.27 -14.05 23.39
CA GLU A 176 11.66 -14.35 23.02
C GLU A 176 12.21 -13.38 21.97
N ALA A 177 11.38 -12.99 20.99
CA ALA A 177 11.82 -12.13 19.90
C ALA A 177 11.77 -10.63 20.24
N MET A 178 10.81 -10.18 21.06
CA MET A 178 10.52 -8.75 21.24
C MET A 178 10.95 -8.18 22.60
N ASP A 179 11.23 -8.99 23.62
CA ASP A 179 11.72 -8.47 24.90
C ASP A 179 13.10 -7.83 24.71
N GLY A 180 13.22 -6.55 25.09
CA GLY A 180 14.42 -5.74 24.88
C GLY A 180 14.60 -5.12 23.48
N GLN A 181 13.69 -5.39 22.53
CA GLN A 181 13.75 -4.78 21.19
C GLN A 181 13.23 -3.34 21.19
N TYR A 182 13.69 -2.53 20.24
CA TYR A 182 13.22 -1.15 20.09
C TYR A 182 11.90 -1.10 19.34
N LEU A 183 10.89 -0.48 19.97
CA LEU A 183 9.66 -0.06 19.29
C LEU A 183 9.63 1.47 19.32
N MET A 184 9.78 2.08 18.14
CA MET A 184 10.07 3.52 18.01
C MET A 184 11.40 3.87 18.68
N ASN A 185 11.43 4.82 19.62
CA ASN A 185 12.66 5.32 20.23
C ASN A 185 13.00 4.65 21.57
N ARG A 186 12.21 3.66 22.02
CA ARG A 186 12.40 3.01 23.33
C ARG A 186 12.49 1.48 23.20
N PRO A 187 13.38 0.82 23.95
CA PRO A 187 13.37 -0.63 24.06
C PRO A 187 12.17 -1.09 24.89
N ILE A 188 11.34 -1.98 24.38
CA ILE A 188 10.17 -2.49 25.08
C ILE A 188 10.53 -3.66 25.99
N SER A 189 9.74 -3.88 27.04
CA SER A 189 9.80 -5.10 27.84
C SER A 189 8.54 -5.92 27.63
N VAL A 190 8.66 -7.20 27.32
CA VAL A 190 7.55 -8.09 27.00
C VAL A 190 7.56 -9.27 27.97
N GLY A 191 6.43 -9.53 28.62
CA GLY A 191 6.29 -10.69 29.51
C GLY A 191 4.83 -11.00 29.81
N TYR A 192 4.55 -12.15 30.42
CA TYR A 192 3.17 -12.49 30.78
C TYR A 192 2.57 -11.49 31.77
N ALA A 193 1.33 -11.06 31.48
CA ALA A 193 0.59 -10.14 32.32
C ALA A 193 0.22 -10.79 33.67
N TYR A 194 0.04 -9.96 34.70
CA TYR A 194 -0.50 -10.41 35.98
C TYR A 194 -1.99 -10.74 35.86
N LYS A 195 -2.42 -11.82 36.51
CA LYS A 195 -3.83 -12.21 36.56
C LYS A 195 -4.62 -11.16 37.35
N LYS A 196 -5.81 -10.82 36.85
CA LYS A 196 -6.69 -9.81 37.47
C LYS A 196 -7.30 -10.28 38.80
N GLU A 197 -7.46 -11.59 38.97
CA GLU A 197 -8.18 -12.21 40.10
C GLU A 197 -7.26 -12.73 41.21
N THR A 198 -5.98 -12.98 40.91
CA THR A 198 -5.02 -13.57 41.86
C THR A 198 -3.79 -12.67 42.02
N ARG A 199 -3.62 -12.13 43.24
CA ARG A 199 -2.56 -11.17 43.55
C ARG A 199 -1.18 -11.85 43.46
N GLY A 200 -0.42 -11.52 42.41
CA GLY A 200 0.98 -11.94 42.24
C GLY A 200 1.20 -13.08 41.25
N GLU A 201 0.15 -13.75 40.76
CA GLU A 201 0.28 -14.76 39.72
C GLU A 201 0.33 -14.13 38.33
N ARG A 202 1.27 -14.57 37.50
CA ARG A 202 1.30 -14.23 36.07
C ARG A 202 0.55 -15.29 35.27
N HIS A 203 0.01 -14.86 34.14
CA HIS A 203 -0.47 -15.75 33.09
C HIS A 203 0.65 -16.67 32.57
N GLY A 204 0.31 -17.80 31.92
CA GLY A 204 1.30 -18.72 31.33
C GLY A 204 1.69 -19.90 32.22
N THR A 205 0.88 -20.20 33.24
CA THR A 205 1.09 -21.35 34.13
C THR A 205 1.01 -22.69 33.38
N PRO A 206 1.71 -23.75 33.85
CA PRO A 206 1.63 -25.08 33.22
C PRO A 206 0.20 -25.64 33.11
N ALA A 207 -0.67 -25.33 34.08
CA ALA A 207 -2.07 -25.75 34.08
C ALA A 207 -2.89 -25.05 32.98
N GLU A 208 -2.69 -23.75 32.77
CA GLU A 208 -3.35 -22.99 31.69
C GLU A 208 -2.90 -23.47 30.30
N ARG A 209 -1.61 -23.79 30.16
CA ARG A 209 -1.04 -24.36 28.93
C ARG A 209 -1.65 -25.72 28.59
N LEU A 210 -1.83 -26.59 29.58
CA LEU A 210 -2.49 -27.90 29.42
C LEU A 210 -3.96 -27.76 29.01
N LEU A 211 -4.70 -26.87 29.67
CA LEU A 211 -6.10 -26.58 29.35
C LEU A 211 -6.28 -26.02 27.93
N ALA A 212 -5.35 -25.17 27.48
CA ALA A 212 -5.33 -24.64 26.13
C ALA A 212 -5.01 -25.71 25.08
N ALA A 213 -4.00 -26.55 25.32
CA ALA A 213 -3.57 -27.62 24.41
C ALA A 213 -4.67 -28.68 24.20
N GLN A 214 -5.37 -29.06 25.27
CA GLN A 214 -6.45 -30.06 25.21
C GLN A 214 -7.67 -29.57 24.38
N ARG A 215 -7.88 -28.25 24.32
CA ARG A 215 -8.93 -27.61 23.51
C ARG A 215 -8.52 -27.41 22.04
N LYS A 216 -7.23 -27.16 21.75
CA LYS A 216 -6.70 -27.08 20.36
C LYS A 216 -6.92 -28.39 19.58
N LEU A 217 -6.92 -29.54 20.27
CA LEU A 217 -7.26 -30.85 19.71
C LEU A 217 -8.74 -31.01 19.29
N GLN A 218 -9.66 -30.18 19.81
CA GLN A 218 -11.09 -30.21 19.47
C GLN A 218 -11.46 -29.30 18.28
N ARG A 219 -10.55 -28.41 17.83
CA ARG A 219 -10.75 -27.47 16.73
C ARG A 219 -9.75 -27.75 15.60
N LYS A 220 -10.01 -28.77 14.77
CA LYS A 220 -9.08 -29.20 13.71
C LYS A 220 -9.06 -28.32 12.45
N ASP A 221 -10.03 -27.42 12.25
CA ASP A 221 -10.25 -26.77 10.95
C ASP A 221 -10.24 -25.22 10.95
N ALA A 222 -9.43 -24.58 11.80
CA ALA A 222 -9.26 -23.12 11.73
C ALA A 222 -8.09 -22.73 10.79
N PRO A 223 -8.32 -21.89 9.76
CA PRO A 223 -7.25 -21.42 8.88
C PRO A 223 -6.31 -20.48 9.64
N ARG A 224 -5.01 -20.79 9.58
CA ARG A 224 -3.93 -19.99 10.18
C ARG A 224 -3.57 -18.84 9.23
N PRO A 225 -3.34 -17.61 9.72
CA PRO A 225 -2.73 -16.57 8.90
C PRO A 225 -1.30 -16.98 8.50
N HIS A 226 -0.90 -16.58 7.28
CA HIS A 226 0.34 -17.01 6.64
C HIS A 226 1.61 -16.53 7.38
N THR A 227 2.27 -17.44 8.10
CA THR A 227 3.59 -17.26 8.73
C THR A 227 4.76 -17.41 7.75
N ARG A 228 4.70 -16.80 6.56
CA ARG A 228 5.77 -16.92 5.55
C ARG A 228 6.78 -15.76 5.48
N PHE A 229 6.72 -14.79 6.39
CA PHE A 229 7.64 -13.63 6.36
C PHE A 229 8.53 -13.43 7.60
N ALA A 230 8.63 -14.43 8.49
CA ALA A 230 9.61 -14.42 9.58
C ALA A 230 10.50 -15.67 9.53
N THR A 231 11.51 -15.66 8.65
CA THR A 231 12.67 -16.55 8.79
C THR A 231 13.86 -15.70 9.24
N GLY A 232 14.08 -15.65 10.56
CA GLY A 232 15.41 -15.39 11.10
C GLY A 232 16.36 -16.54 10.73
N PRO A 233 17.69 -16.37 10.93
CA PRO A 233 18.67 -17.37 10.53
C PRO A 233 18.39 -18.73 11.16
N ARG A 234 18.25 -19.77 10.33
CA ARG A 234 18.27 -21.16 10.79
C ARG A 234 19.66 -21.46 11.33
N GLN A 235 19.80 -21.57 12.66
CA GLN A 235 20.96 -22.27 13.22
C GLN A 235 20.74 -23.77 13.10
N ALA A 236 21.75 -24.43 12.53
CA ALA A 236 21.83 -25.87 12.40
C ALA A 236 21.77 -26.54 13.78
N GLY A 237 21.00 -27.62 13.86
CA GLY A 237 20.86 -28.41 15.08
C GLY A 237 22.21 -28.95 15.56
N LEU A 238 22.45 -28.80 16.86
CA LEU A 238 23.46 -29.56 17.58
C LEU A 238 22.75 -30.44 18.61
N HIS A 239 22.84 -31.74 18.35
CA HIS A 239 22.51 -32.79 19.31
C HIS A 239 23.37 -32.62 20.56
N VAL A 240 22.72 -32.46 21.71
CA VAL A 240 23.39 -32.50 23.03
C VAL A 240 23.44 -33.94 23.49
N ALA A 241 24.66 -34.48 23.60
CA ALA A 241 24.94 -35.67 24.40
C ALA A 241 26.13 -35.37 25.33
N GLY A 242 25.84 -35.30 26.63
CA GLY A 242 26.65 -35.84 27.73
C GLY A 242 28.03 -35.25 28.06
N ALA A 243 28.16 -34.89 29.36
CA ALA A 243 29.31 -35.14 30.23
C ALA A 243 30.40 -34.05 30.48
N TYR A 244 30.30 -33.47 31.69
CA TYR A 244 31.33 -33.22 32.71
C TYR A 244 32.62 -32.38 32.44
N ALA A 245 32.76 -31.37 33.31
CA ALA A 245 33.95 -31.02 34.13
C ALA A 245 34.93 -29.90 33.71
N THR A 246 34.96 -28.87 34.59
CA THR A 246 36.08 -28.11 35.18
C THR A 246 36.93 -27.13 34.35
N GLY A 247 36.94 -25.85 34.81
CA GLY A 247 38.18 -25.08 35.04
C GLY A 247 38.44 -23.85 34.15
N PRO A 248 38.88 -22.68 34.70
CA PRO A 248 38.75 -21.38 34.01
C PRO A 248 40.08 -20.80 33.51
N ALA A 249 40.03 -19.90 32.50
CA ALA A 249 40.99 -18.80 32.34
C ALA A 249 40.52 -17.77 31.28
N ALA A 250 40.67 -16.50 31.63
CA ALA A 250 40.76 -15.33 30.74
C ALA A 250 42.00 -14.53 31.22
N PRO A 251 42.39 -13.37 30.64
CA PRO A 251 42.33 -12.86 29.25
C PRO A 251 43.70 -12.32 28.79
N VAL A 252 43.91 -11.97 27.51
CA VAL A 252 44.87 -10.88 27.17
C VAL A 252 44.43 -10.14 25.89
N ALA A 253 44.34 -8.82 26.01
CA ALA A 253 44.17 -7.85 24.93
C ALA A 253 45.53 -7.33 24.44
N MET A 254 45.67 -7.03 23.15
CA MET A 254 46.64 -6.04 22.66
C MET A 254 46.18 -5.39 21.36
N ALA A 255 46.32 -4.06 21.33
CA ALA A 255 46.37 -3.18 20.17
C ALA A 255 47.56 -2.22 20.41
N PRO A 256 47.89 -1.28 19.51
CA PRO A 256 48.12 -1.38 18.08
C PRO A 256 49.52 -0.81 17.71
N THR A 257 50.01 -1.03 16.49
CA THR A 257 51.07 -0.18 15.91
C THR A 257 50.79 0.11 14.45
N GLY A 258 50.89 1.39 14.08
CA GLY A 258 50.68 1.89 12.73
C GLY A 258 51.96 1.93 11.92
N TYR A 259 51.79 2.10 10.61
CA TYR A 259 52.78 2.70 9.71
C TYR A 259 52.04 3.41 8.56
N ALA A 260 52.54 4.59 8.22
CA ALA A 260 52.06 5.48 7.19
C ALA A 260 52.93 5.42 5.92
N ALA A 261 52.44 6.12 4.88
CA ALA A 261 53.03 6.45 3.57
C ALA A 261 52.84 5.39 2.47
N GLY A 262 52.44 5.73 1.24
CA GLY A 262 52.20 7.03 0.60
C GLY A 262 51.87 6.81 -0.89
N ALA A 263 51.78 7.92 -1.64
CA ALA A 263 51.58 8.09 -3.09
C ALA A 263 50.12 8.22 -3.59
N ALA A 264 49.66 9.47 -3.66
CA ALA A 264 48.52 9.90 -4.47
C ALA A 264 49.01 10.52 -5.79
N TYR A 265 48.30 10.16 -6.87
CA TYR A 265 48.52 10.52 -8.26
C TYR A 265 47.86 11.87 -8.63
N VAL A 266 48.46 12.57 -9.60
CA VAL A 266 48.21 13.96 -10.05
C VAL A 266 47.07 14.01 -11.10
N PRO A 267 46.25 15.08 -11.20
CA PRO A 267 45.05 15.09 -12.05
C PRO A 267 45.35 15.33 -13.54
N SER A 268 44.64 14.61 -14.42
CA SER A 268 44.74 14.78 -15.89
C SER A 268 43.58 15.61 -16.44
N ALA A 269 43.94 16.55 -17.31
CA ALA A 269 43.09 17.48 -18.03
C ALA A 269 42.29 16.81 -19.18
N ALA A 270 41.21 17.49 -19.58
CA ALA A 270 40.31 17.13 -20.68
C ALA A 270 40.93 17.41 -22.07
N PRO A 271 40.53 16.68 -23.13
CA PRO A 271 40.84 17.03 -24.52
C PRO A 271 39.63 17.64 -25.30
N PRO A 272 39.88 18.27 -26.47
CA PRO A 272 39.02 19.32 -27.03
C PRO A 272 38.02 18.85 -28.12
N VAL A 273 37.09 19.76 -28.44
CA VAL A 273 36.02 19.67 -29.46
C VAL A 273 36.50 20.20 -30.81
N ALA A 274 36.10 19.57 -31.93
CA ALA A 274 35.99 20.17 -33.28
C ALA A 274 35.09 19.28 -34.20
N PRO A 275 34.68 19.72 -35.41
CA PRO A 275 33.49 20.52 -35.69
C PRO A 275 32.44 19.81 -36.59
N GLY A 276 31.24 20.38 -36.68
CA GLY A 276 30.03 19.74 -37.23
C GLY A 276 29.85 19.69 -38.76
N VAL A 277 28.81 18.96 -39.17
CA VAL A 277 28.20 18.94 -40.51
C VAL A 277 26.67 18.75 -40.32
N PRO A 278 25.80 19.36 -41.16
CA PRO A 278 24.50 19.89 -40.74
C PRO A 278 23.30 18.96 -40.98
N GLY A 279 22.17 19.41 -40.39
CA GLY A 279 20.93 18.67 -40.15
C GLY A 279 20.16 18.13 -41.35
N MET A 280 19.42 17.06 -41.08
CA MET A 280 18.25 16.63 -41.84
C MET A 280 17.24 16.04 -40.83
N MET A 281 16.18 16.78 -40.49
CA MET A 281 15.03 16.25 -39.75
C MET A 281 14.14 15.46 -40.71
N PRO A 282 13.67 14.24 -40.37
CA PRO A 282 12.50 13.66 -41.00
C PRO A 282 11.21 14.20 -40.34
N PRO A 283 10.09 14.23 -41.09
CA PRO A 283 8.92 15.06 -40.77
C PRO A 283 8.03 14.46 -39.68
N ALA A 284 7.32 15.34 -39.00
CA ALA A 284 6.30 15.04 -38.01
C ALA A 284 5.21 14.12 -38.58
N ALA A 285 5.16 12.88 -38.10
CA ALA A 285 4.00 12.02 -38.29
C ALA A 285 2.86 12.50 -37.37
N ALA A 286 1.74 12.83 -37.97
CA ALA A 286 0.52 13.30 -37.32
C ALA A 286 0.00 12.31 -36.27
N LEU A 287 -0.32 12.81 -35.08
CA LEU A 287 -1.05 12.10 -34.03
C LEU A 287 -2.52 11.94 -34.44
N PRO A 288 -3.08 10.72 -34.52
CA PRO A 288 -4.51 10.53 -34.53
C PRO A 288 -5.04 10.38 -33.10
N GLY A 289 -6.15 11.07 -32.82
CA GLY A 289 -7.19 10.57 -31.91
C GLY A 289 -7.11 11.00 -30.45
N ARG A 290 -7.97 11.98 -30.10
CA ARG A 290 -8.47 12.21 -28.73
C ARG A 290 -8.93 10.89 -28.09
N LEU A 291 -8.35 10.51 -26.95
CA LEU A 291 -8.90 9.47 -26.07
C LEU A 291 -9.72 10.09 -24.91
N PRO A 292 -10.82 9.44 -24.49
CA PRO A 292 -11.84 10.03 -23.62
C PRO A 292 -11.45 9.91 -22.13
N GLY A 293 -10.51 10.72 -21.65
CA GLY A 293 -9.99 10.62 -20.27
C GLY A 293 -10.46 11.69 -19.28
N LYS A 294 -10.89 12.87 -19.75
CA LYS A 294 -11.12 14.04 -18.87
C LYS A 294 -12.28 13.89 -17.88
N ARG A 295 -13.25 13.00 -18.15
CA ARG A 295 -14.45 12.83 -17.31
C ARG A 295 -14.27 11.85 -16.14
N ALA A 296 -13.46 10.81 -16.30
CA ALA A 296 -13.34 9.75 -15.29
C ALA A 296 -12.55 10.20 -14.06
N ALA A 297 -11.47 10.96 -14.24
CA ALA A 297 -10.71 11.54 -13.13
C ALA A 297 -11.50 12.63 -12.38
N ALA A 298 -12.30 13.42 -13.10
CA ALA A 298 -13.21 14.40 -12.49
C ALA A 298 -14.33 13.74 -11.68
N ALA A 299 -14.75 12.52 -12.03
CA ALA A 299 -15.75 11.76 -11.28
C ALA A 299 -15.20 11.17 -9.97
N ALA A 300 -13.94 10.74 -9.94
CA ALA A 300 -13.27 10.28 -8.70
C ALA A 300 -13.06 11.43 -7.69
N ALA A 301 -12.87 12.66 -8.18
CA ALA A 301 -12.86 13.88 -7.35
C ALA A 301 -14.26 14.31 -6.86
N ALA A 302 -15.34 13.65 -7.33
CA ALA A 302 -16.72 14.04 -7.10
C ALA A 302 -17.49 13.08 -6.16
N GLY A 303 -16.81 12.49 -5.17
CA GLY A 303 -17.51 11.98 -3.99
C GLY A 303 -18.40 13.09 -3.44
N ARG A 304 -19.70 12.81 -3.28
CA ARG A 304 -20.69 13.82 -2.87
C ARG A 304 -20.39 14.29 -1.45
N VAL A 305 -19.55 15.31 -1.32
CA VAL A 305 -19.41 16.12 -0.13
C VAL A 305 -20.71 16.94 0.00
N ARG A 306 -21.73 16.37 0.62
CA ARG A 306 -22.76 17.15 1.32
C ARG A 306 -22.26 17.40 2.74
N GLU A 307 -21.13 18.07 2.87
CA GLU A 307 -20.69 18.58 4.17
C GLU A 307 -21.27 19.97 4.40
N ARG A 308 -21.64 20.19 5.67
CA ARG A 308 -22.09 21.47 6.21
C ARG A 308 -21.12 22.57 5.76
N ARG A 309 -21.69 23.71 5.36
CA ARG A 309 -20.93 24.90 4.92
C ARG A 309 -19.76 25.15 5.86
N ASP A 310 -18.58 25.25 5.28
CA ASP A 310 -17.35 25.66 5.94
C ASP A 310 -17.60 26.95 6.74
N ALA A 311 -17.72 26.82 8.07
CA ALA A 311 -18.24 27.88 8.93
C ALA A 311 -17.30 29.09 9.02
N ALA A 312 -16.02 28.90 8.69
CA ALA A 312 -15.00 29.94 8.64
C ALA A 312 -15.15 30.89 7.44
N THR A 313 -15.88 30.51 6.38
CA THR A 313 -16.11 31.34 5.18
C THR A 313 -17.55 31.85 5.05
N ALA A 314 -18.32 31.81 6.16
CA ALA A 314 -19.76 32.05 6.18
C ALA A 314 -20.18 33.50 6.50
N SER A 315 -19.27 34.48 6.41
CA SER A 315 -19.63 35.89 6.59
C SER A 315 -20.36 36.43 5.33
N PRO A 316 -21.51 37.13 5.47
CA PRO A 316 -22.23 37.72 4.34
C PRO A 316 -21.45 38.82 3.60
N ALA A 317 -20.42 39.40 4.22
CA ALA A 317 -19.60 40.48 3.66
C ALA A 317 -18.56 39.99 2.63
N ASP A 318 -18.30 38.68 2.54
CA ASP A 318 -17.25 38.08 1.69
C ASP A 318 -17.74 37.59 0.32
N ARG A 319 -18.97 37.95 -0.09
CA ARG A 319 -19.56 37.41 -1.35
C ARG A 319 -19.04 38.06 -2.63
N GLU A 320 -18.38 39.21 -2.54
CA GLU A 320 -17.90 39.99 -3.70
C GLU A 320 -16.39 40.21 -3.73
N SER A 321 -15.64 39.81 -2.70
CA SER A 321 -14.18 39.98 -2.69
C SER A 321 -13.51 39.04 -3.70
N SER A 322 -12.53 39.58 -4.42
CA SER A 322 -11.68 38.80 -5.32
C SER A 322 -10.36 38.46 -4.62
N ALA A 323 -9.83 37.27 -4.90
CA ALA A 323 -8.52 36.85 -4.40
C ALA A 323 -7.63 36.38 -5.54
N THR A 324 -6.33 36.62 -5.37
CA THR A 324 -5.28 36.06 -6.21
C THR A 324 -4.35 35.22 -5.35
N GLY A 325 -4.10 33.98 -5.77
CA GLY A 325 -3.22 33.02 -5.11
C GLY A 325 -2.03 32.66 -5.98
N LEU A 326 -0.84 32.56 -5.37
CA LEU A 326 0.39 32.11 -6.02
C LEU A 326 0.74 30.70 -5.56
N PHE A 327 0.83 29.76 -6.49
CA PHE A 327 1.41 28.43 -6.22
C PHE A 327 2.93 28.56 -6.15
N VAL A 328 3.51 28.17 -5.03
CA VAL A 328 4.96 28.25 -4.80
C VAL A 328 5.50 26.87 -4.45
N ALA A 329 6.50 26.41 -5.20
CA ALA A 329 7.23 25.19 -4.86
C ALA A 329 8.03 25.41 -3.57
N LYS A 330 7.83 24.54 -2.58
CA LYS A 330 8.55 24.58 -1.31
C LYS A 330 9.72 23.58 -1.26
N ALA A 331 9.85 22.75 -2.29
CA ALA A 331 10.97 21.85 -2.54
C ALA A 331 11.43 21.92 -4.02
N SER A 332 12.55 21.27 -4.34
CA SER A 332 13.04 21.08 -5.72
C SER A 332 12.65 19.70 -6.24
N GLY A 333 12.19 19.60 -7.48
CA GLY A 333 11.65 18.34 -8.03
C GLY A 333 10.98 18.50 -9.39
N VAL A 334 10.07 17.60 -9.72
CA VAL A 334 9.30 17.60 -10.97
C VAL A 334 7.83 17.86 -10.69
N VAL A 335 7.24 18.80 -11.42
CA VAL A 335 5.85 19.21 -11.24
C VAL A 335 4.93 18.34 -12.10
N ALA A 336 3.83 17.87 -11.51
CA ALA A 336 2.77 17.15 -12.21
C ALA A 336 1.40 17.41 -11.55
N GLY A 337 0.33 17.14 -12.30
CA GLY A 337 -1.04 17.28 -11.80
C GLY A 337 -1.61 18.70 -11.87
N LEU A 338 -1.01 19.56 -12.70
CA LEU A 338 -1.47 20.92 -12.98
C LEU A 338 -2.91 20.89 -13.53
N TRP A 339 -3.20 19.96 -14.43
CA TRP A 339 -4.53 19.82 -15.02
C TRP A 339 -5.60 19.42 -14.01
N VAL A 340 -5.26 18.61 -13.00
CA VAL A 340 -6.20 18.21 -11.94
C VAL A 340 -6.49 19.39 -11.03
N ALA A 341 -5.47 20.18 -10.66
CA ALA A 341 -5.68 21.39 -9.89
C ALA A 341 -6.56 22.40 -10.63
N THR A 342 -6.31 22.63 -11.93
CA THR A 342 -7.20 23.48 -12.75
C THR A 342 -8.64 22.95 -12.72
N ALA A 343 -8.84 21.65 -12.94
CA ALA A 343 -10.17 21.04 -12.91
C ALA A 343 -10.85 21.14 -11.52
N ALA A 344 -10.08 21.08 -10.43
CA ALA A 344 -10.60 21.24 -9.08
C ALA A 344 -11.18 22.64 -8.87
N PHE A 345 -10.47 23.69 -9.28
CA PHE A 345 -10.97 25.07 -9.18
C PHE A 345 -12.17 25.32 -10.10
N GLU A 346 -12.10 24.87 -11.35
CA GLU A 346 -13.22 24.98 -12.30
C GLU A 346 -14.50 24.32 -11.77
N ARG A 347 -14.33 23.21 -11.02
CA ARG A 347 -15.46 22.49 -10.42
C ARG A 347 -16.09 23.21 -9.23
N VAL A 348 -15.29 23.99 -8.49
CA VAL A 348 -15.73 24.82 -7.36
C VAL A 348 -16.50 26.03 -7.88
N ASP A 349 -15.92 26.80 -8.80
CA ASP A 349 -16.58 27.95 -9.42
C ASP A 349 -15.95 28.22 -10.81
N PRO A 350 -16.76 28.24 -11.89
CA PRO A 350 -16.26 28.44 -13.26
C PRO A 350 -15.65 29.84 -13.49
N ARG A 351 -15.83 30.79 -12.56
CA ARG A 351 -15.19 32.11 -12.62
C ARG A 351 -13.75 32.10 -12.13
N VAL A 352 -13.29 31.03 -11.47
CA VAL A 352 -11.89 30.90 -11.06
C VAL A 352 -11.04 30.56 -12.28
N THR A 353 -10.01 31.35 -12.50
CA THR A 353 -9.04 31.16 -13.58
C THR A 353 -7.71 30.73 -12.99
N VAL A 354 -7.10 29.69 -13.56
CA VAL A 354 -5.75 29.23 -13.19
C VAL A 354 -4.83 29.38 -14.40
N LYS A 355 -3.67 30.03 -14.21
CA LYS A 355 -2.62 30.20 -15.23
C LYS A 355 -1.31 29.61 -14.70
N TRP A 356 -0.76 28.64 -15.43
CA TRP A 356 0.49 27.99 -15.06
C TRP A 356 1.68 28.66 -15.74
N ASN A 357 2.76 28.89 -14.98
CA ASN A 357 4.06 29.36 -15.47
C ASN A 357 5.00 28.19 -15.83
N VAL A 358 4.61 26.96 -15.46
CA VAL A 358 5.37 25.73 -15.70
C VAL A 358 4.51 24.71 -16.44
N GLY A 359 5.17 23.77 -17.12
CA GLY A 359 4.53 22.63 -17.79
C GLY A 359 4.50 21.35 -16.94
N GLU A 360 3.64 20.40 -17.34
CA GLU A 360 3.67 19.02 -16.81
C GLU A 360 5.04 18.38 -17.07
N GLY A 361 5.64 17.78 -16.04
CA GLY A 361 6.96 17.14 -16.12
C GLY A 361 8.14 18.10 -16.04
N GLN A 362 7.90 19.40 -15.84
CA GLN A 362 8.98 20.37 -15.71
C GLN A 362 9.72 20.23 -14.38
N ARG A 363 11.06 20.24 -14.43
CA ARG A 363 11.91 20.36 -13.24
C ARG A 363 11.87 21.79 -12.70
N VAL A 364 11.67 21.95 -11.40
CA VAL A 364 11.59 23.24 -10.71
C VAL A 364 12.48 23.24 -9.47
N SER A 365 12.92 24.43 -9.07
CA SER A 365 13.65 24.65 -7.83
C SER A 365 12.74 25.16 -6.72
N GLN A 366 13.13 24.96 -5.46
CA GLN A 366 12.45 25.60 -4.32
C GLN A 366 12.32 27.12 -4.55
N GLY A 367 11.15 27.67 -4.23
CA GLY A 367 10.81 29.08 -4.43
C GLY A 367 10.19 29.40 -5.80
N THR A 368 10.20 28.46 -6.76
CA THR A 368 9.59 28.67 -8.08
C THR A 368 8.10 28.96 -7.96
N ILE A 369 7.63 30.03 -8.62
CA ILE A 369 6.21 30.31 -8.79
C ILE A 369 5.67 29.43 -9.91
N LEU A 370 4.89 28.42 -9.54
CA LEU A 370 4.35 27.43 -10.48
C LEU A 370 3.21 27.99 -11.31
N GLY A 371 2.41 28.88 -10.73
CA GLY A 371 1.25 29.48 -11.39
C GLY A 371 0.46 30.39 -10.48
N VAL A 372 -0.57 30.97 -11.05
CA VAL A 372 -1.45 31.96 -10.43
C VAL A 372 -2.89 31.49 -10.56
N VAL A 373 -3.67 31.60 -9.48
CA VAL A 373 -5.12 31.42 -9.47
C VAL A 373 -5.80 32.73 -9.10
N SER A 374 -6.85 33.11 -9.80
CA SER A 374 -7.61 34.33 -9.52
C SER A 374 -9.11 34.07 -9.65
N GLY A 375 -9.91 34.64 -8.76
CA GLY A 375 -11.38 34.50 -8.80
C GLY A 375 -12.05 34.97 -7.52
N PRO A 376 -13.33 34.62 -7.30
CA PRO A 376 -14.02 34.91 -6.04
C PRO A 376 -13.25 34.32 -4.85
N ALA A 377 -12.99 35.13 -3.82
CA ALA A 377 -12.11 34.76 -2.71
C ALA A 377 -12.52 33.44 -2.04
N ARG A 378 -13.81 33.27 -1.77
CA ARG A 378 -14.37 32.03 -1.23
C ARG A 378 -14.11 30.81 -2.11
N ALA A 379 -14.21 30.95 -3.43
CA ALA A 379 -13.98 29.85 -4.35
C ALA A 379 -12.49 29.45 -4.38
N VAL A 380 -11.57 30.42 -4.33
CA VAL A 380 -10.14 30.17 -4.24
C VAL A 380 -9.79 29.46 -2.93
N LEU A 381 -10.35 29.89 -1.80
CA LEU A 381 -10.12 29.27 -0.49
C LEU A 381 -10.65 27.83 -0.43
N VAL A 382 -11.87 27.58 -0.93
CA VAL A 382 -12.47 26.23 -0.96
C VAL A 382 -11.67 25.28 -1.86
N GLY A 383 -11.19 25.76 -3.02
CA GLY A 383 -10.42 24.94 -3.96
C GLY A 383 -8.98 24.66 -3.53
N GLU A 384 -8.42 25.45 -2.61
CA GLU A 384 -7.02 25.40 -2.21
C GLU A 384 -6.59 23.98 -1.82
N ARG A 385 -7.17 23.42 -0.75
CA ARG A 385 -6.65 22.17 -0.16
C ARG A 385 -6.77 21.00 -1.12
N VAL A 386 -7.89 20.91 -1.84
CA VAL A 386 -8.12 19.85 -2.83
C VAL A 386 -7.11 19.93 -3.97
N SER A 387 -6.87 21.14 -4.50
CA SER A 387 -5.90 21.34 -5.58
C SER A 387 -4.46 21.00 -5.16
N LEU A 388 -4.06 21.45 -3.96
CA LEU A 388 -2.74 21.17 -3.40
C LEU A 388 -2.55 19.67 -3.18
N ASN A 389 -3.50 18.97 -2.56
CA ASN A 389 -3.37 17.54 -2.28
C ASN A 389 -3.10 16.71 -3.56
N PHE A 390 -3.81 17.01 -4.66
CA PHE A 390 -3.57 16.34 -5.94
C PHE A 390 -2.22 16.69 -6.55
N MET A 391 -1.87 17.98 -6.61
CA MET A 391 -0.60 18.42 -7.20
C MET A 391 0.61 17.93 -6.41
N GLN A 392 0.56 18.02 -5.09
CA GLN A 392 1.66 17.61 -4.22
C GLN A 392 1.90 16.10 -4.34
N ARG A 393 0.84 15.27 -4.39
CA ARG A 393 0.96 13.83 -4.64
C ARG A 393 1.54 13.54 -6.02
N ALA A 394 0.94 14.10 -7.07
CA ALA A 394 1.37 13.85 -8.44
C ALA A 394 2.82 14.31 -8.67
N SER A 395 3.19 15.48 -8.17
CA SER A 395 4.56 15.99 -8.22
C SER A 395 5.53 15.13 -7.40
N GLY A 396 5.08 14.54 -6.29
CA GLY A 396 5.86 13.55 -5.52
C GLY A 396 6.19 12.30 -6.34
N VAL A 397 5.19 11.72 -7.00
CA VAL A 397 5.35 10.59 -7.94
C VAL A 397 6.29 10.93 -9.09
N ALA A 398 6.07 12.07 -9.75
CA ALA A 398 6.90 12.52 -10.86
C ALA A 398 8.35 12.75 -10.42
N THR A 399 8.56 13.32 -9.23
CA THR A 399 9.90 13.54 -8.67
C THR A 399 10.60 12.23 -8.34
N ALA A 400 9.92 11.27 -7.71
CA ALA A 400 10.48 9.95 -7.40
C ALA A 400 10.86 9.19 -8.68
N THR A 401 9.96 9.22 -9.68
CA THR A 401 10.19 8.64 -11.00
C THR A 401 11.41 9.25 -11.67
N ALA A 402 11.49 10.59 -11.71
CA ALA A 402 12.59 11.30 -12.36
C ALA A 402 13.96 11.06 -11.71
N ARG A 403 14.00 10.67 -10.42
CA ARG A 403 15.23 10.23 -9.75
C ARG A 403 15.67 8.85 -10.24
N MET A 404 14.74 7.91 -10.37
CA MET A 404 15.05 6.57 -10.89
C MET A 404 15.41 6.59 -12.37
N VAL A 405 14.71 7.39 -13.19
CA VAL A 405 15.03 7.58 -14.61
C VAL A 405 16.44 8.17 -14.76
N ALA A 406 16.79 9.16 -13.94
CA ALA A 406 18.16 9.71 -13.95
C ALA A 406 19.21 8.66 -13.56
N ALA A 407 18.90 7.77 -12.60
CA ALA A 407 19.81 6.68 -12.22
C ALA A 407 19.99 5.63 -13.34
N LEU A 408 19.07 5.56 -14.31
CA LEU A 408 19.12 4.65 -15.46
C LEU A 408 19.79 5.24 -16.70
N GLU A 409 20.22 6.50 -16.65
CA GLU A 409 20.90 7.13 -17.78
C GLU A 409 22.11 6.32 -18.24
N GLY A 410 22.18 6.05 -19.55
CA GLY A 410 23.22 5.23 -20.16
C GLY A 410 23.03 3.72 -20.09
N THR A 411 22.06 3.20 -19.33
CA THR A 411 21.82 1.75 -19.25
C THR A 411 20.99 1.18 -20.41
N GLY A 412 20.20 2.05 -21.09
CA GLY A 412 19.25 1.64 -22.12
C GLY A 412 17.91 1.12 -21.57
N ALA A 413 17.80 0.87 -20.26
CA ALA A 413 16.59 0.38 -19.63
C ALA A 413 15.56 1.50 -19.41
N SER A 414 14.28 1.17 -19.55
CA SER A 414 13.14 2.07 -19.29
C SER A 414 12.43 1.73 -17.98
N LEU A 415 12.16 2.74 -17.16
CA LEU A 415 11.41 2.54 -15.92
C LEU A 415 9.91 2.42 -16.20
N LEU A 416 9.27 1.39 -15.64
CA LEU A 416 7.83 1.14 -15.69
C LEU A 416 7.17 1.35 -14.32
N ASP A 417 5.96 1.87 -14.35
CA ASP A 417 5.05 1.83 -13.20
C ASP A 417 4.46 0.44 -12.97
N THR A 418 3.54 0.33 -11.99
CA THR A 418 2.77 -0.90 -11.74
C THR A 418 1.30 -0.58 -11.49
N ARG A 419 0.51 -1.61 -11.17
CA ARG A 419 -0.85 -1.46 -10.65
C ARG A 419 -0.92 -1.20 -9.13
N LYS A 420 0.23 -1.19 -8.44
CA LYS A 420 0.37 -0.85 -7.01
C LYS A 420 0.29 0.68 -6.82
N THR A 421 -0.86 1.22 -7.19
CA THR A 421 -1.19 2.65 -7.11
C THR A 421 -2.15 2.90 -5.96
N VAL A 422 -2.30 4.15 -5.55
CA VAL A 422 -3.36 4.48 -4.57
C VAL A 422 -4.74 4.17 -5.17
N PRO A 423 -5.64 3.51 -4.42
CA PRO A 423 -7.01 3.25 -4.86
C PRO A 423 -7.71 4.52 -5.34
N GLY A 424 -8.45 4.43 -6.45
CA GLY A 424 -9.14 5.58 -7.07
C GLY A 424 -8.23 6.54 -7.87
N LEU A 425 -6.91 6.54 -7.65
CA LEU A 425 -5.98 7.53 -8.24
C LEU A 425 -5.04 6.96 -9.29
N ARG A 426 -5.27 5.73 -9.78
CA ARG A 426 -4.38 5.05 -10.74
C ARG A 426 -4.03 5.91 -11.96
N LEU A 427 -5.03 6.53 -12.59
CA LEU A 427 -4.79 7.36 -13.78
C LEU A 427 -3.89 8.57 -13.47
N LEU A 428 -4.05 9.16 -12.28
CA LEU A 428 -3.22 10.27 -11.84
C LEU A 428 -1.78 9.81 -11.54
N ASP A 429 -1.63 8.71 -10.81
CA ASP A 429 -0.31 8.15 -10.51
C ASP A 429 0.44 7.78 -11.79
N LYS A 430 -0.21 7.10 -12.74
CA LYS A 430 0.38 6.75 -14.04
C LYS A 430 0.72 7.98 -14.88
N TRP A 431 -0.14 9.00 -14.86
CA TRP A 431 0.15 10.29 -15.51
C TRP A 431 1.40 10.94 -14.92
N ALA A 432 1.51 10.94 -13.58
CA ALA A 432 2.66 11.50 -12.89
C ALA A 432 3.96 10.72 -13.16
N VAL A 433 3.91 9.39 -13.26
CA VAL A 433 5.07 8.60 -13.71
C VAL A 433 5.50 9.04 -15.11
N LYS A 434 4.55 9.18 -16.04
CA LYS A 434 4.87 9.67 -17.39
C LYS A 434 5.48 11.08 -17.37
N ALA A 435 4.95 11.98 -16.55
CA ALA A 435 5.50 13.32 -16.35
C ALA A 435 6.92 13.29 -15.76
N GLY A 436 7.24 12.30 -14.93
CA GLY A 436 8.58 12.06 -14.38
C GLY A 436 9.57 11.39 -15.36
N GLY A 437 9.16 11.10 -16.59
CA GLY A 437 9.99 10.43 -17.60
C GLY A 437 9.95 8.90 -17.58
N GLY A 438 9.10 8.31 -16.75
CA GLY A 438 8.83 6.86 -16.77
C GLY A 438 7.86 6.47 -17.89
N THR A 439 7.70 5.17 -18.10
CA THR A 439 6.77 4.57 -19.05
C THR A 439 5.64 3.86 -18.31
N MET A 440 4.45 3.80 -18.93
CA MET A 440 3.30 3.13 -18.33
C MET A 440 3.33 1.64 -18.65
N HIS A 441 3.24 0.80 -17.63
CA HIS A 441 2.79 -0.58 -17.73
C HIS A 441 1.26 -0.61 -17.95
N ARG A 442 0.64 -1.79 -18.04
CA ARG A 442 -0.81 -1.95 -18.27
C ARG A 442 -1.67 -1.12 -17.29
N ILE A 443 -2.78 -0.55 -17.79
CA ILE A 443 -3.69 0.27 -16.96
C ILE A 443 -4.51 -0.65 -16.05
N GLY A 444 -5.10 -1.70 -16.62
CA GLY A 444 -5.92 -2.67 -15.91
C GLY A 444 -5.65 -4.11 -16.34
N LEU A 445 -6.50 -5.02 -15.86
CA LEU A 445 -6.48 -6.44 -16.25
C LEU A 445 -6.95 -6.67 -17.70
N PHE A 446 -7.58 -5.66 -18.31
CA PHE A 446 -8.21 -5.75 -19.62
C PHE A 446 -7.30 -5.33 -20.79
N ASP A 447 -6.12 -4.74 -20.54
CA ASP A 447 -5.24 -4.22 -21.59
C ASP A 447 -4.15 -5.22 -22.01
N MET A 448 -3.64 -5.99 -21.04
CA MET A 448 -2.53 -6.91 -21.24
C MET A 448 -2.63 -8.11 -20.29
N VAL A 449 -2.36 -9.30 -20.81
CA VAL A 449 -2.28 -10.52 -20.02
C VAL A 449 -0.93 -10.58 -19.34
N MET A 450 -0.93 -10.90 -18.06
CA MET A 450 0.27 -11.18 -17.29
C MET A 450 0.07 -12.49 -16.57
N ILE A 451 0.76 -13.52 -17.04
CA ILE A 451 0.79 -14.84 -16.43
C ILE A 451 1.76 -14.77 -15.25
N LYS A 452 1.25 -15.08 -14.06
CA LYS A 452 1.99 -15.07 -12.79
C LYS A 452 2.07 -16.47 -12.19
N ASP A 453 2.87 -16.63 -11.14
CA ASP A 453 2.98 -17.79 -10.26
C ASP A 453 1.65 -18.54 -10.02
N ASN A 454 0.59 -17.84 -9.62
CA ASN A 454 -0.71 -18.42 -9.30
C ASN A 454 -1.43 -18.97 -10.53
N HIS A 455 -1.26 -18.33 -11.69
CA HIS A 455 -1.83 -18.79 -12.95
C HIS A 455 -1.10 -20.04 -13.46
N ILE A 456 0.22 -20.05 -13.32
CA ILE A 456 1.10 -21.19 -13.67
C ILE A 456 0.71 -22.40 -12.80
N ALA A 457 0.59 -22.20 -11.48
CA ALA A 457 0.16 -23.24 -10.55
C ALA A 457 -1.23 -23.78 -10.89
N ALA A 458 -2.20 -22.90 -11.18
CA ALA A 458 -3.56 -23.31 -11.54
C ALA A 458 -3.65 -24.02 -12.91
N ALA A 459 -2.73 -23.70 -13.83
CA ALA A 459 -2.68 -24.35 -15.13
C ALA A 459 -1.93 -25.69 -15.12
N GLY A 460 -1.10 -25.93 -14.11
CA GLY A 460 -0.22 -27.10 -14.02
C GLY A 460 1.12 -26.94 -14.75
N GLY A 461 1.57 -25.69 -14.96
CA GLY A 461 2.84 -25.37 -15.62
C GLY A 461 2.75 -24.14 -16.53
N ILE A 462 3.92 -23.60 -16.94
CA ILE A 462 4.00 -22.38 -17.75
C ILE A 462 3.44 -22.67 -19.14
N ARG A 463 3.85 -23.77 -19.76
CA ARG A 463 3.34 -24.22 -21.07
C ARG A 463 1.82 -24.25 -21.11
N GLN A 464 1.19 -24.89 -20.13
CA GLN A 464 -0.26 -25.03 -20.05
C GLN A 464 -0.92 -23.66 -19.84
N ALA A 465 -0.35 -22.78 -19.03
CA ALA A 465 -0.88 -21.44 -18.79
C ALA A 465 -0.86 -20.60 -20.08
N VAL A 466 0.28 -20.59 -20.79
CA VAL A 466 0.43 -19.87 -22.06
C VAL A 466 -0.54 -20.41 -23.11
N GLU A 467 -0.60 -21.73 -23.29
CA GLU A 467 -1.48 -22.36 -24.29
C GLU A 467 -2.96 -22.04 -24.04
N ARG A 468 -3.42 -22.09 -22.78
CA ARG A 468 -4.79 -21.72 -22.41
C ARG A 468 -5.08 -20.26 -22.70
N VAL A 469 -4.16 -19.35 -22.39
CA VAL A 469 -4.28 -17.92 -22.69
C VAL A 469 -4.36 -17.68 -24.19
N GLU A 470 -3.48 -18.31 -24.96
CA GLU A 470 -3.49 -18.14 -26.42
C GLU A 470 -4.76 -18.71 -27.05
N ALA A 471 -5.22 -19.89 -26.63
CA ALA A 471 -6.47 -20.48 -27.10
C ALA A 471 -7.66 -19.56 -26.81
N TYR A 472 -7.74 -19.04 -25.57
CA TYR A 472 -8.78 -18.08 -25.17
C TYR A 472 -8.74 -16.81 -26.03
N MET A 473 -7.57 -16.24 -26.28
CA MET A 473 -7.44 -15.01 -27.08
C MET A 473 -7.79 -15.22 -28.54
N ARG A 474 -7.44 -16.37 -29.12
CA ARG A 474 -7.84 -16.75 -30.48
C ARG A 474 -9.36 -16.98 -30.56
N GLU A 475 -9.96 -17.66 -29.59
CA GLU A 475 -11.41 -17.88 -29.52
C GLU A 475 -12.19 -16.56 -29.43
N LYS A 476 -11.72 -15.63 -28.59
CA LYS A 476 -12.38 -14.31 -28.41
C LYS A 476 -12.04 -13.29 -29.49
N GLY A 477 -11.11 -13.59 -30.40
CA GLY A 477 -10.66 -12.66 -31.44
C GLY A 477 -10.04 -11.37 -30.90
N ALA A 478 -9.46 -11.41 -29.70
CA ALA A 478 -9.01 -10.21 -28.98
C ALA A 478 -7.56 -10.34 -28.50
N ILE A 479 -6.64 -10.43 -29.46
CA ILE A 479 -5.20 -10.58 -29.21
C ILE A 479 -4.67 -9.36 -28.46
N ARG A 480 -3.96 -9.62 -27.36
CA ARG A 480 -3.29 -8.63 -26.51
C ARG A 480 -1.85 -9.05 -26.30
N GLN A 481 -1.03 -8.12 -25.80
CA GLN A 481 0.29 -8.44 -25.28
C GLN A 481 0.19 -9.50 -24.17
N VAL A 482 1.15 -10.41 -24.13
CA VAL A 482 1.25 -11.47 -23.12
C VAL A 482 2.61 -11.39 -22.47
N GLU A 483 2.60 -11.14 -21.17
CA GLU A 483 3.76 -11.13 -20.31
C GLU A 483 3.77 -12.38 -19.43
N VAL A 484 4.93 -13.01 -19.28
CA VAL A 484 5.11 -14.20 -18.45
C VAL A 484 6.12 -13.91 -17.35
N GLU A 485 5.72 -14.10 -16.09
CA GLU A 485 6.57 -13.98 -14.91
C GLU A 485 7.40 -15.26 -14.72
N THR A 486 8.70 -15.08 -14.50
CA THR A 486 9.68 -16.14 -14.29
C THR A 486 10.58 -15.79 -13.12
N SER A 487 10.87 -16.78 -12.28
CA SER A 487 11.65 -16.67 -11.04
C SER A 487 12.90 -17.54 -11.05
N THR A 488 13.02 -18.48 -11.99
CA THR A 488 14.16 -19.40 -12.16
C THR A 488 14.67 -19.46 -13.59
N LEU A 489 15.90 -19.96 -13.82
CA LEU A 489 16.44 -20.13 -15.18
C LEU A 489 15.72 -21.24 -15.93
N GLU A 490 15.19 -22.23 -15.23
CA GLU A 490 14.42 -23.34 -15.78
C GLU A 490 13.10 -22.82 -16.38
N GLU A 491 12.41 -21.94 -15.66
CA GLU A 491 11.20 -21.25 -16.16
C GLU A 491 11.53 -20.36 -17.36
N VAL A 492 12.66 -19.63 -17.33
CA VAL A 492 13.11 -18.85 -18.51
C VAL A 492 13.33 -19.76 -19.72
N ARG A 493 13.99 -20.91 -19.55
CA ARG A 493 14.19 -21.88 -20.64
C ARG A 493 12.86 -22.41 -21.18
N GLU A 494 11.89 -22.72 -20.31
CA GLU A 494 10.56 -23.16 -20.73
C GLU A 494 9.86 -22.08 -21.57
N VAL A 495 9.94 -20.80 -21.16
CA VAL A 495 9.38 -19.69 -21.95
C VAL A 495 10.08 -19.52 -23.29
N LEU A 496 11.40 -19.72 -23.36
CA LEU A 496 12.15 -19.68 -24.62
C LEU A 496 11.73 -20.78 -25.61
N GLU A 497 11.46 -21.99 -25.12
CA GLU A 497 10.89 -23.06 -25.94
C GLU A 497 9.50 -22.68 -26.49
N LEU A 498 8.70 -21.97 -25.68
CA LEU A 498 7.38 -21.50 -26.10
C LEU A 498 7.48 -20.40 -27.16
N LEU A 499 8.48 -19.51 -27.04
CA LEU A 499 8.78 -18.47 -28.03
C LEU A 499 9.23 -19.04 -29.38
N ASP A 500 9.85 -20.22 -29.42
CA ASP A 500 10.24 -20.88 -30.67
C ASP A 500 9.06 -21.49 -31.44
N ARG A 501 7.89 -21.58 -30.81
CA ARG A 501 6.69 -22.08 -31.47
C ARG A 501 6.12 -21.05 -32.45
N PRO A 502 5.66 -21.50 -33.62
CA PRO A 502 5.00 -20.62 -34.57
C PRO A 502 3.68 -20.09 -33.98
N GLY A 503 3.45 -18.78 -34.16
CA GLY A 503 2.20 -18.12 -33.76
C GLY A 503 2.05 -17.90 -32.25
N ASN A 504 3.13 -18.01 -31.46
CA ASN A 504 3.10 -17.66 -30.05
C ASN A 504 2.72 -16.18 -29.86
N LEU A 505 2.11 -15.86 -28.71
CA LEU A 505 1.66 -14.50 -28.39
C LEU A 505 2.49 -13.82 -27.30
N ILE A 506 3.59 -14.44 -26.86
CA ILE A 506 4.43 -13.93 -25.77
C ILE A 506 5.18 -12.68 -26.27
N THR A 507 4.98 -11.57 -25.59
CA THR A 507 5.63 -10.29 -25.93
C THR A 507 6.69 -9.89 -24.92
N ARG A 508 6.61 -10.38 -23.67
CA ARG A 508 7.52 -10.00 -22.59
C ARG A 508 7.78 -11.12 -21.60
N ILE A 509 9.03 -11.21 -21.13
CA ILE A 509 9.44 -12.04 -20.00
C ILE A 509 9.76 -11.12 -18.83
N MET A 510 9.09 -11.34 -17.69
CA MET A 510 9.41 -10.69 -16.43
C MET A 510 10.33 -11.59 -15.60
N LEU A 511 11.49 -11.06 -15.24
CA LEU A 511 12.47 -11.64 -14.32
C LEU A 511 12.15 -11.16 -12.91
N ASP A 512 11.32 -11.93 -12.18
CA ASP A 512 10.85 -11.56 -10.84
C ASP A 512 11.82 -11.98 -9.76
N ASN A 513 12.17 -11.04 -8.87
CA ASN A 513 13.04 -11.24 -7.71
C ASN A 513 14.40 -11.90 -8.02
N MET A 514 14.89 -11.79 -9.25
CA MET A 514 16.24 -12.27 -9.64
C MET A 514 17.38 -11.33 -9.21
N ALA A 515 17.03 -10.17 -8.65
CA ALA A 515 17.95 -9.27 -7.96
C ALA A 515 17.75 -9.44 -6.45
N THR A 516 18.72 -10.07 -5.78
CA THR A 516 18.61 -10.38 -4.35
C THR A 516 19.69 -9.63 -3.55
N ARG A 517 19.28 -9.02 -2.44
CA ARG A 517 20.21 -8.31 -1.55
C ARG A 517 20.82 -9.31 -0.58
N ARG A 518 22.15 -9.41 -0.55
CA ARG A 518 22.89 -10.28 0.38
C ARG A 518 22.95 -9.65 1.77
N ALA A 519 23.34 -10.46 2.75
CA ALA A 519 23.46 -10.04 4.16
C ALA A 519 24.46 -8.88 4.37
N ASP A 520 25.45 -8.75 3.49
CA ASP A 520 26.44 -7.66 3.48
C ASP A 520 25.93 -6.38 2.79
N GLY A 521 24.69 -6.37 2.31
CA GLY A 521 24.09 -5.25 1.60
C GLY A 521 24.50 -5.14 0.12
N THR A 522 25.26 -6.10 -0.43
CA THR A 522 25.53 -6.15 -1.87
C THR A 522 24.35 -6.71 -2.65
N LEU A 523 24.21 -6.29 -3.91
CA LEU A 523 23.18 -6.79 -4.80
C LEU A 523 23.72 -7.96 -5.63
N ASP A 524 23.10 -9.12 -5.49
CA ASP A 524 23.34 -10.27 -6.36
C ASP A 524 22.45 -10.18 -7.61
N LEU A 525 23.11 -10.12 -8.76
CA LEU A 525 22.50 -10.08 -10.09
C LEU A 525 22.92 -11.28 -10.95
N SER A 526 23.56 -12.28 -10.35
CA SER A 526 24.11 -13.44 -11.08
C SER A 526 23.03 -14.20 -11.83
N LEU A 527 21.88 -14.41 -11.21
CA LEU A 527 20.73 -15.09 -11.81
C LEU A 527 20.15 -14.28 -12.97
N MET A 528 19.93 -12.98 -12.77
CA MET A 528 19.41 -12.07 -13.79
C MET A 528 20.33 -11.98 -15.01
N ARG A 529 21.65 -11.87 -14.81
CA ARG A 529 22.62 -11.85 -15.91
C ARG A 529 22.64 -13.17 -16.69
N GLN A 530 22.51 -14.30 -16.00
CA GLN A 530 22.38 -15.60 -16.67
C GLN A 530 21.08 -15.68 -17.47
N ALA A 531 19.95 -15.19 -16.92
CA ALA A 531 18.68 -15.16 -17.65
C ALA A 531 18.77 -14.29 -18.91
N ILE A 532 19.35 -13.08 -18.82
CA ILE A 532 19.56 -12.21 -19.98
C ILE A 532 20.49 -12.85 -21.01
N ALA A 533 21.57 -13.50 -20.58
CA ALA A 533 22.45 -14.23 -21.50
C ALA A 533 21.75 -15.42 -22.19
N LEU A 534 20.85 -16.11 -21.49
CA LEU A 534 20.04 -17.19 -22.07
C LEU A 534 19.00 -16.65 -23.08
N ILE A 535 18.39 -15.50 -22.79
CA ILE A 535 17.42 -14.86 -23.68
C ILE A 535 18.12 -14.35 -24.95
N GLY A 536 19.32 -13.77 -24.82
CA GLY A 536 20.11 -13.30 -25.96
C GLY A 536 19.35 -12.33 -26.86
N ASP A 537 19.51 -12.48 -28.18
CA ASP A 537 18.88 -11.59 -29.19
C ASP A 537 17.47 -12.02 -29.62
N ARG A 538 16.78 -12.83 -28.80
CA ARG A 538 15.42 -13.30 -29.10
C ARG A 538 14.46 -12.12 -29.13
N LYS A 539 13.47 -12.18 -30.03
CA LYS A 539 12.45 -11.12 -30.21
C LYS A 539 11.39 -11.16 -29.10
N VAL A 540 11.80 -10.84 -27.87
CA VAL A 540 10.93 -10.73 -26.69
C VAL A 540 11.43 -9.61 -25.80
N GLU A 541 10.51 -8.86 -25.19
CA GLU A 541 10.89 -7.82 -24.24
C GLU A 541 11.33 -8.42 -22.91
N THR A 542 12.28 -7.78 -22.23
CA THR A 542 12.75 -8.20 -20.90
C THR A 542 12.41 -7.15 -19.85
N GLU A 543 11.80 -7.59 -18.76
CA GLU A 543 11.44 -6.73 -17.63
C GLU A 543 12.03 -7.29 -16.33
N ALA A 544 12.74 -6.48 -15.55
CA ALA A 544 13.11 -6.82 -14.18
C ALA A 544 12.07 -6.28 -13.19
N SER A 545 11.70 -7.10 -12.22
CA SER A 545 10.77 -6.75 -11.14
C SER A 545 11.24 -7.34 -9.80
N GLY A 546 10.74 -6.77 -8.71
CA GLY A 546 10.99 -7.24 -7.35
C GLY A 546 12.06 -6.43 -6.62
N ASN A 547 11.69 -5.84 -5.48
CA ASN A 547 12.59 -5.11 -4.57
C ASN A 547 13.48 -4.02 -5.22
N VAL A 548 13.02 -3.42 -6.32
CA VAL A 548 13.75 -2.34 -7.01
C VAL A 548 13.70 -1.05 -6.20
N THR A 549 14.88 -0.53 -5.89
CA THR A 549 15.14 0.69 -5.11
C THR A 549 16.04 1.65 -5.89
N LEU A 550 16.18 2.90 -5.42
CA LEU A 550 17.02 3.90 -6.09
C LEU A 550 18.51 3.49 -6.17
N ASP A 551 19.00 2.77 -5.17
CA ASP A 551 20.37 2.26 -5.10
C ASP A 551 20.61 1.02 -5.97
N SER A 552 19.57 0.22 -6.23
CA SER A 552 19.68 -1.02 -7.03
C SER A 552 19.34 -0.83 -8.51
N VAL A 553 18.47 0.13 -8.84
CA VAL A 553 17.89 0.30 -10.19
C VAL A 553 18.94 0.40 -11.30
N ARG A 554 20.05 1.10 -11.04
CA ARG A 554 21.13 1.25 -12.01
C ARG A 554 21.82 -0.08 -12.30
N GLN A 555 22.22 -0.81 -11.25
CA GLN A 555 22.90 -2.10 -11.40
C GLN A 555 22.02 -3.12 -12.11
N ILE A 556 20.70 -3.07 -11.86
CA ILE A 556 19.70 -3.86 -12.57
C ILE A 556 19.67 -3.47 -14.06
N GLY A 557 19.61 -2.17 -14.39
CA GLY A 557 19.66 -1.71 -15.78
C GLY A 557 20.93 -2.13 -16.53
N GLU A 558 22.07 -2.11 -15.85
CA GLU A 558 23.37 -2.56 -16.40
C GLU A 558 23.42 -4.08 -16.70
N THR A 559 22.41 -4.86 -16.31
CA THR A 559 22.30 -6.28 -16.74
C THR A 559 21.87 -6.43 -18.20
N GLY A 560 21.32 -5.37 -18.82
CA GLY A 560 20.81 -5.40 -20.19
C GLY A 560 19.30 -5.64 -20.31
N VAL A 561 18.54 -5.59 -19.22
CA VAL A 561 17.08 -5.60 -19.25
C VAL A 561 16.53 -4.36 -19.98
N GLN A 562 15.49 -4.52 -20.78
CA GLN A 562 14.87 -3.40 -21.51
C GLN A 562 13.97 -2.56 -20.60
N PHE A 563 13.31 -3.19 -19.64
CA PHE A 563 12.39 -2.56 -18.71
C PHE A 563 12.70 -2.92 -17.27
N ILE A 564 12.38 -2.01 -16.35
CA ILE A 564 12.42 -2.25 -14.91
C ILE A 564 11.14 -1.71 -14.31
N SER A 565 10.34 -2.54 -13.66
CA SER A 565 9.11 -2.09 -12.99
C SER A 565 9.26 -2.00 -11.49
N THR A 566 8.65 -0.96 -10.91
CA THR A 566 8.64 -0.78 -9.46
C THR A 566 7.36 -0.10 -9.00
N GLY A 567 6.80 -0.59 -7.89
CA GLY A 567 5.67 0.05 -7.23
C GLY A 567 6.07 1.24 -6.37
N SER A 568 7.34 1.33 -5.97
CA SER A 568 7.83 2.31 -4.99
C SER A 568 7.56 3.76 -5.43
N VAL A 569 7.60 4.02 -6.75
CA VAL A 569 7.31 5.33 -7.34
C VAL A 569 5.85 5.73 -7.30
N SER A 570 4.91 4.83 -6.92
CA SER A 570 3.47 5.15 -6.83
C SER A 570 2.87 4.93 -5.44
N HIS A 571 3.23 3.86 -4.72
CA HIS A 571 2.64 3.55 -3.41
C HIS A 571 3.41 4.13 -2.21
N SER A 572 4.69 4.46 -2.36
CA SER A 572 5.57 4.89 -1.25
C SER A 572 6.17 6.29 -1.45
N VAL A 573 5.41 7.19 -2.08
CA VAL A 573 5.88 8.52 -2.44
C VAL A 573 5.70 9.53 -1.33
N ILE A 574 6.70 10.38 -1.16
CA ILE A 574 6.62 11.58 -0.33
C ILE A 574 5.98 12.69 -1.18
N ALA A 575 4.92 13.30 -0.66
CA ALA A 575 4.26 14.41 -1.32
C ALA A 575 5.24 15.58 -1.51
N PHE A 576 5.24 16.16 -2.71
CA PHE A 576 6.07 17.32 -3.04
C PHE A 576 5.47 18.58 -2.42
N ASP A 577 6.22 19.29 -1.58
CA ASP A 577 5.67 20.43 -0.85
C ASP A 577 5.41 21.65 -1.76
N ILE A 578 4.17 22.13 -1.74
CA ILE A 578 3.67 23.28 -2.52
C ILE A 578 2.76 24.09 -1.61
N SER A 579 2.97 25.40 -1.54
CA SER A 579 2.07 26.32 -0.84
C SER A 579 1.25 27.16 -1.81
N LEU A 580 0.02 27.49 -1.46
CA LEU A 580 -0.75 28.53 -2.13
C LEU A 580 -0.75 29.81 -1.26
N LYS A 581 -0.11 30.88 -1.74
CA LYS A 581 -0.08 32.17 -1.03
C LYS A 581 -1.18 33.07 -1.56
N ILE A 582 -2.24 33.28 -0.77
CA ILE A 582 -3.42 34.06 -1.17
C ILE A 582 -3.28 35.52 -0.73
N GLN A 583 -3.62 36.43 -1.63
CA GLN A 583 -3.79 37.86 -1.40
C GLN A 583 -5.22 38.23 -1.77
N THR A 584 -5.96 38.82 -0.82
CA THR A 584 -7.29 39.38 -1.05
C THR A 584 -7.13 40.85 -1.45
N ALA A 585 -7.89 41.27 -2.47
CA ALA A 585 -7.93 42.66 -2.91
C ALA A 585 -8.79 43.52 -1.98
#